data_AF-A0A3N7EGE4-F1
#
_entry.id   AF-A0A3N7EGE4-F1
#
_cell.length_a   1.000
_cell.length_b   1.000
_cell.length_c   1.000
_cell.angle_alpha   90.00
_cell.angle_beta   90.00
_cell.angle_gamma   90.00
#
_symmetry.space_group_name_H-M   'P 1'
#
loop_
_entity.id
_entity.type
_entity.pdbx_description
1 polymer ?
#
loop_
_entity_poly.entity_id
_entity_poly.type
_entity_poly.pdbx_seq_one_letter_code
_entity_poly.pdbx_strand_id
1 'polypeptide(L)'
;MKKAIVYEATGADARRDRIQRKNLTIVAVGHPGELPDVATDLARDGVQLIELCGGVSPRWRPVVSAAAGPRVRVSSVMFGFESLIPAVRFNKAYVDGAPPPVAFLFIEANAHPGRDSFTQKFPPLSTTFVPVPDEVSAAFVARDLAADGIGLIELYGGFTSAGAAAVIDAVQGRVPVGVGSFTLEATLSKGTA
;
A
#
# COMPACT_ATOMS: atom_id res chain seq x y z
N MET A 1 -8.42 15.17 3.43
CA MET A 1 -8.63 13.88 4.11
C MET A 1 -7.29 13.33 4.59
N LYS A 2 -7.14 13.03 5.88
CA LYS A 2 -5.95 12.32 6.39
C LYS A 2 -6.04 10.83 6.06
N LYS A 3 -4.93 10.24 5.62
CA LYS A 3 -4.83 8.85 5.16
C LYS A 3 -3.71 8.13 5.90
N ALA A 4 -3.74 6.81 5.90
CA ALA A 4 -2.64 5.99 6.36
C ALA A 4 -2.39 4.81 5.44
N ILE A 5 -1.11 4.48 5.24
CA ILE A 5 -0.66 3.20 4.71
C ILE A 5 -0.15 2.40 5.89
N VAL A 6 -0.69 1.20 6.09
CA VAL A 6 -0.25 0.28 7.14
C VAL A 6 0.19 -1.01 6.50
N TYR A 7 1.45 -1.37 6.66
CA TYR A 7 2.05 -2.52 6.00
C TYR A 7 2.80 -3.40 6.98
N GLU A 8 2.73 -4.72 6.76
CA GLU A 8 3.50 -5.68 7.56
C GLU A 8 4.96 -5.70 7.11
N ALA A 9 5.86 -5.59 8.07
CA ALA A 9 7.29 -5.71 7.89
C ALA A 9 7.89 -6.36 9.14
N THR A 10 8.34 -7.61 9.01
CA THR A 10 8.88 -8.37 10.13
C THR A 10 10.01 -7.60 10.83
N GLY A 11 9.92 -7.48 12.16
CA GLY A 11 10.90 -6.77 12.97
C GLY A 11 10.64 -5.26 13.12
N ALA A 12 9.62 -4.72 12.45
CA ALA A 12 9.16 -3.35 12.70
C ALA A 12 8.48 -3.22 14.07
N ASP A 13 8.45 -2.00 14.59
CA ASP A 13 7.73 -1.58 15.79
C ASP A 13 6.80 -0.43 15.42
N ALA A 14 5.49 -0.68 15.43
CA ALA A 14 4.49 0.28 14.96
C ALA A 14 4.47 1.62 15.71
N ARG A 15 5.09 1.72 16.90
CA ARG A 15 5.22 3.00 17.62
C ARG A 15 6.43 3.81 17.15
N ARG A 16 7.51 3.14 16.75
CA ARG A 16 8.76 3.77 16.33
C ARG A 16 8.83 3.96 14.81
N ASP A 17 8.37 2.97 14.06
CA ASP A 17 8.47 2.91 12.60
C ASP A 17 7.25 3.56 11.93
N ARG A 18 7.09 4.85 12.22
CA ARG A 18 6.04 5.71 11.66
C ARG A 18 6.66 6.89 10.92
N ILE A 19 6.13 7.19 9.74
CA ILE A 19 6.51 8.37 8.95
C ILE A 19 5.28 9.25 8.77
N GLN A 20 5.38 10.48 9.25
CA GLN A 20 4.37 11.51 9.00
C GLN A 20 4.76 12.33 7.77
N ARG A 21 3.86 12.42 6.80
CA ARG A 21 4.09 13.17 5.56
C ARG A 21 2.83 13.88 5.10
N LYS A 22 2.78 15.22 5.21
CA LYS A 22 1.59 16.03 4.90
C LYS A 22 0.34 15.41 5.56
N ASN A 23 -0.62 14.93 4.75
CA ASN A 23 -1.85 14.29 5.18
C ASN A 23 -1.80 12.75 5.18
N LEU A 24 -0.63 12.14 4.99
CA LEU A 24 -0.40 10.70 4.99
C LEU A 24 0.45 10.29 6.20
N THR A 25 0.06 9.19 6.84
CA THR A 25 0.86 8.51 7.86
C THR A 25 1.23 7.13 7.34
N ILE A 26 2.51 6.77 7.32
CA ILE A 26 2.96 5.44 6.93
C ILE A 26 3.38 4.72 8.20
N VAL A 27 2.87 3.52 8.43
CA VAL A 27 3.15 2.72 9.63
C VAL A 27 3.56 1.32 9.21
N ALA A 28 4.76 0.91 9.62
CA ALA A 28 5.18 -0.48 9.53
C ALA A 28 4.74 -1.22 10.80
N VAL A 29 4.10 -2.39 10.65
CA VAL A 29 3.74 -3.26 11.78
C VAL A 29 4.61 -4.52 11.77
N GLY A 30 5.08 -4.93 12.94
CA GLY A 30 5.92 -6.10 13.09
C GLY A 30 5.14 -7.41 12.97
N HIS A 31 3.86 -7.37 13.36
CA HIS A 31 2.93 -8.49 13.23
C HIS A 31 1.47 -8.01 13.01
N PRO A 32 0.60 -8.81 12.37
CA PRO A 32 -0.78 -8.40 12.10
C PRO A 32 -1.64 -8.19 13.36
N GLY A 33 -1.25 -8.75 14.51
CA GLY A 33 -1.92 -8.50 15.79
C GLY A 33 -1.83 -7.06 16.31
N GLU A 34 -0.93 -6.22 15.76
CA GLU A 34 -0.79 -4.80 16.10
C GLU A 34 -1.83 -3.94 15.38
N LEU A 35 -2.42 -4.45 14.29
CA LEU A 35 -3.30 -3.70 13.41
C LEU A 35 -4.48 -3.05 14.15
N PRO A 36 -5.18 -3.70 15.12
CA PRO A 36 -6.29 -3.06 15.83
C PRO A 36 -5.86 -1.83 16.64
N ASP A 37 -4.80 -1.93 17.43
CA ASP A 37 -4.30 -0.82 18.25
C ASP A 37 -3.81 0.34 17.38
N VAL A 38 -3.06 0.02 16.32
CA VAL A 38 -2.61 0.99 15.32
C VAL A 38 -3.80 1.70 14.66
N ALA A 39 -4.86 0.95 14.32
CA ALA A 39 -6.05 1.52 13.71
C ALA A 39 -6.82 2.45 14.67
N THR A 40 -6.94 2.09 15.94
CA THR A 40 -7.53 2.95 16.98
C THR A 40 -6.74 4.24 17.14
N ASP A 41 -5.42 4.18 17.17
CA ASP A 41 -4.57 5.37 17.30
C ASP A 41 -4.64 6.26 16.06
N LEU A 42 -4.59 5.69 14.85
CA LEU A 42 -4.76 6.45 13.61
C LEU A 42 -6.14 7.13 13.55
N ALA A 43 -7.21 6.45 13.97
CA ALA A 43 -8.55 7.02 14.03
C ALA A 43 -8.62 8.20 15.02
N ARG A 44 -7.96 8.09 16.18
CA ARG A 44 -7.84 9.16 17.17
C ARG A 44 -7.11 10.38 16.61
N ASP A 45 -6.08 10.14 15.79
CA ASP A 45 -5.30 11.18 15.10
C ASP A 45 -6.07 11.83 13.92
N GLY A 46 -7.29 11.36 13.64
CA GLY A 46 -8.19 11.89 12.63
C GLY A 46 -7.96 11.32 11.23
N VAL A 47 -7.29 10.17 11.10
CA VAL A 47 -7.22 9.43 9.84
C VAL A 47 -8.62 8.98 9.43
N GLN A 48 -8.97 9.14 8.16
CA GLN A 48 -10.29 8.79 7.61
C GLN A 48 -10.20 7.64 6.59
N LEU A 49 -8.99 7.26 6.20
CA LEU A 49 -8.70 6.17 5.28
C LEU A 49 -7.45 5.43 5.76
N ILE A 50 -7.56 4.14 6.00
CA ILE A 50 -6.45 3.22 6.27
C ILE A 50 -6.36 2.25 5.09
N GLU A 51 -5.19 2.15 4.47
CA GLU A 51 -4.92 1.23 3.36
C GLU A 51 -3.98 0.13 3.85
N LEU A 52 -4.49 -1.11 3.93
CA LEU A 52 -3.75 -2.26 4.44
C LEU A 52 -2.96 -2.95 3.33
N CYS A 53 -1.71 -3.26 3.64
CA CYS A 53 -0.66 -3.68 2.72
C CYS A 53 0.14 -4.89 3.25
N GLY A 54 0.93 -5.54 2.40
CA GLY A 54 2.14 -6.24 2.84
C GLY A 54 1.92 -7.69 3.22
N GLY A 55 1.02 -8.39 2.53
CA GLY A 55 0.65 -9.76 2.90
C GLY A 55 -0.35 -9.85 4.06
N VAL A 56 -0.82 -8.70 4.57
CA VAL A 56 -1.94 -8.65 5.50
C VAL A 56 -3.17 -9.29 4.86
N SER A 57 -3.50 -10.48 5.34
CA SER A 57 -4.65 -11.25 4.86
C SER A 57 -5.93 -10.41 4.93
N PRO A 58 -6.82 -10.49 3.92
CA PRO A 58 -8.11 -9.79 3.93
C PRO A 58 -8.97 -10.07 5.17
N ARG A 59 -8.69 -11.17 5.90
CA ARG A 59 -9.34 -11.49 7.19
C ARG A 59 -9.18 -10.39 8.25
N TRP A 60 -8.13 -9.59 8.15
CA TRP A 60 -7.85 -8.52 9.13
C TRP A 60 -8.68 -7.28 8.88
N ARG A 61 -9.14 -7.05 7.65
CA ARG A 61 -9.91 -5.86 7.30
C ARG A 61 -11.12 -5.63 8.21
N PRO A 62 -12.02 -6.59 8.48
CA PRO A 62 -13.14 -6.36 9.41
C PRO A 62 -12.69 -6.05 10.85
N VAL A 63 -11.60 -6.65 11.32
CA VAL A 63 -11.04 -6.41 12.66
C VAL A 63 -10.52 -4.97 12.76
N VAL A 64 -9.77 -4.54 11.75
CA VAL A 64 -9.24 -3.17 11.64
C VAL A 64 -10.37 -2.16 11.49
N SER A 65 -11.37 -2.43 10.64
CA SER A 65 -12.55 -1.57 10.48
C SER A 65 -13.30 -1.39 11.79
N ALA A 66 -13.50 -2.47 12.57
CA ALA A 66 -14.14 -2.39 13.87
C ALA A 66 -13.34 -1.53 14.87
N ALA A 67 -12.01 -1.69 14.90
CA ALA A 67 -11.13 -0.94 15.80
C ALA A 67 -10.98 0.55 15.43
N ALA A 68 -11.00 0.86 14.13
CA ALA A 68 -10.92 2.24 13.63
C ALA A 68 -12.25 3.00 13.79
N GLY A 69 -13.37 2.28 13.81
CA GLY A 69 -14.72 2.82 13.94
C GLY A 69 -15.32 3.35 12.64
N PRO A 70 -16.61 3.74 12.65
CA PRO A 70 -17.43 3.93 11.44
C PRO A 70 -17.03 5.13 10.57
N ARG A 71 -16.19 6.04 11.10
CA ARG A 71 -15.71 7.23 10.37
C ARG A 71 -14.47 6.96 9.53
N VAL A 72 -13.85 5.78 9.68
CA VAL A 72 -12.61 5.41 9.01
C VAL A 72 -12.91 4.32 7.99
N ARG A 73 -12.53 4.57 6.74
CA ARG A 73 -12.59 3.56 5.68
C ARG A 73 -11.33 2.71 5.71
N VAL A 74 -11.47 1.40 5.57
CA VAL A 74 -10.33 0.48 5.52
C VAL A 74 -10.33 -0.27 4.18
N SER A 75 -9.26 -0.14 3.41
CA SER A 75 -9.04 -0.89 2.17
C SER A 75 -8.02 -2.01 2.39
N SER A 76 -7.98 -2.95 1.45
CA SER A 76 -6.90 -3.93 1.34
C SER A 76 -6.36 -3.93 -0.07
N VAL A 77 -5.05 -4.06 -0.23
CA VAL A 77 -4.42 -4.22 -1.54
C VAL A 77 -4.88 -5.51 -2.20
N MET A 78 -5.41 -5.39 -3.41
CA MET A 78 -5.82 -6.52 -4.25
C MET A 78 -5.02 -6.51 -5.56
N PHE A 79 -4.80 -7.69 -6.13
CA PHE A 79 -4.12 -7.90 -7.40
C PHE A 79 -5.09 -8.42 -8.46
N GLY A 80 -4.95 -7.96 -9.70
CA GLY A 80 -5.69 -8.49 -10.84
C GLY A 80 -5.11 -9.81 -11.36
N PHE A 81 -5.82 -10.43 -12.31
CA PHE A 81 -5.41 -11.73 -12.90
C PHE A 81 -4.06 -11.64 -13.62
N GLU A 82 -3.79 -10.51 -14.27
CA GLU A 82 -2.53 -10.18 -14.93
C GLU A 82 -1.34 -10.18 -13.95
N SER A 83 -1.59 -9.97 -12.66
CA SER A 83 -0.57 -9.97 -11.62
C SER A 83 -0.32 -11.34 -10.99
N LEU A 84 -1.10 -12.39 -11.29
CA LEU A 84 -0.99 -13.67 -10.59
C LEU A 84 0.38 -14.33 -10.71
N ILE A 85 0.88 -14.51 -11.93
CA ILE A 85 2.18 -15.14 -12.17
C ILE A 85 3.33 -14.31 -11.59
N PRO A 86 3.44 -12.99 -11.83
CA PRO A 86 4.52 -12.22 -11.24
C PRO A 86 4.40 -12.11 -9.70
N ALA A 87 3.20 -12.08 -9.12
CA ALA A 87 3.00 -12.16 -7.67
C ALA A 87 3.45 -13.50 -7.07
N VAL A 88 3.19 -14.62 -7.76
CA VAL A 88 3.70 -15.93 -7.34
C VAL A 88 5.23 -15.96 -7.35
N ARG A 89 5.87 -15.39 -8.38
CA ARG A 89 7.34 -15.29 -8.45
C ARG A 89 7.90 -14.43 -7.31
N PHE A 90 7.28 -13.27 -7.07
CA PHE A 90 7.66 -12.40 -5.96
C PHE A 90 7.55 -13.13 -4.61
N ASN A 91 6.39 -13.75 -4.34
CA ASN A 91 6.15 -14.46 -3.09
C ASN A 91 7.11 -15.64 -2.90
N LYS A 92 7.44 -16.38 -3.98
CA LYS A 92 8.45 -17.42 -3.92
C LYS A 92 9.82 -16.85 -3.52
N ALA A 93 10.27 -15.76 -4.15
CA ALA A 93 11.54 -15.11 -3.82
C ALA A 93 11.56 -14.60 -2.37
N TYR A 94 10.44 -14.07 -1.87
CA TYR A 94 10.27 -13.68 -0.48
C TYR A 94 10.44 -14.88 0.48
N VAL A 95 9.76 -15.99 0.22
CA VAL A 95 9.87 -17.23 1.02
C VAL A 95 11.28 -17.81 0.96
N ASP A 96 11.95 -17.72 -0.19
CA ASP A 96 13.35 -18.13 -0.37
C ASP A 96 14.35 -17.16 0.32
N GLY A 97 13.87 -16.06 0.94
CA GLY A 97 14.67 -15.10 1.70
C GLY A 97 15.40 -14.05 0.86
N ALA A 98 15.12 -13.98 -0.44
CA ALA A 98 15.75 -13.05 -1.38
C ALA A 98 14.72 -12.34 -2.29
N PRO A 99 13.71 -11.65 -1.72
CA PRO A 99 12.76 -10.91 -2.52
C PRO A 99 13.46 -9.76 -3.26
N PRO A 100 13.06 -9.47 -4.51
CA PRO A 100 13.43 -8.21 -5.15
C PRO A 100 12.86 -7.01 -4.37
N PRO A 101 13.42 -5.81 -4.55
CA PRO A 101 12.90 -4.59 -3.91
C PRO A 101 11.47 -4.30 -4.35
N VAL A 102 10.70 -3.65 -3.48
CA VAL A 102 9.30 -3.28 -3.73
C VAL A 102 9.13 -1.77 -3.79
N ALA A 103 8.12 -1.29 -4.51
CA ALA A 103 7.82 0.14 -4.58
C ALA A 103 6.35 0.44 -4.25
N PHE A 104 6.13 1.38 -3.35
CA PHE A 104 4.81 1.90 -3.00
C PHE A 104 4.65 3.28 -3.60
N LEU A 105 3.80 3.40 -4.61
CA LEU A 105 3.49 4.66 -5.26
C LEU A 105 2.26 5.27 -4.60
N PHE A 106 2.33 6.55 -4.24
CA PHE A 106 1.21 7.25 -3.63
C PHE A 106 1.04 8.66 -4.14
N ILE A 107 -0.22 9.06 -4.37
CA ILE A 107 -0.54 10.39 -4.90
C ILE A 107 -0.31 11.44 -3.81
N GLU A 108 0.62 12.36 -4.09
CA GLU A 108 0.93 13.53 -3.29
C GLU A 108 1.14 14.73 -4.21
N ALA A 109 0.20 15.69 -4.18
CA ALA A 109 0.28 16.88 -5.02
C ALA A 109 1.62 17.61 -4.87
N ASN A 110 2.18 18.02 -6.02
CA ASN A 110 3.47 18.71 -6.18
C ASN A 110 4.70 17.89 -5.74
N ALA A 111 4.57 16.58 -5.54
CA ALA A 111 5.73 15.73 -5.29
C ALA A 111 6.60 15.57 -6.55
N HIS A 112 7.89 15.38 -6.33
CA HIS A 112 8.86 15.04 -7.36
C HIS A 112 9.46 13.66 -7.08
N PRO A 113 9.09 12.60 -7.82
CA PRO A 113 9.44 11.22 -7.48
C PRO A 113 10.96 10.99 -7.38
N GLY A 114 11.76 11.62 -8.24
CA GLY A 114 13.23 11.50 -8.16
C GLY A 114 13.90 12.20 -6.97
N ARG A 115 13.20 13.08 -6.24
CA ARG A 115 13.76 13.85 -5.10
C ARG A 115 13.14 13.45 -3.76
N ASP A 116 11.86 13.09 -3.80
CA ASP A 116 11.04 12.93 -2.61
C ASP A 116 10.89 11.46 -2.18
N SER A 117 11.38 10.52 -2.99
CA SER A 117 11.36 9.09 -2.68
C SER A 117 12.33 8.75 -1.56
N PHE A 118 11.96 7.74 -0.77
CA PHE A 118 12.79 7.23 0.32
C PHE A 118 12.59 5.72 0.47
N THR A 119 13.55 5.03 1.09
CA THR A 119 13.52 3.57 1.25
C THR A 119 13.53 3.20 2.72
N GLN A 120 12.64 2.31 3.13
CA GLN A 120 12.72 1.61 4.41
C GLN A 120 13.19 0.17 4.19
N LYS A 121 14.03 -0.33 5.10
CA LYS A 121 14.62 -1.67 5.01
C LYS A 121 14.25 -2.46 6.26
N PHE A 122 13.51 -3.53 6.05
CA PHE A 122 13.17 -4.53 7.05
C PHE A 122 13.52 -5.89 6.44
N PRO A 123 14.74 -6.40 6.64
CA PRO A 123 15.19 -7.63 5.98
C PRO A 123 14.17 -8.78 6.14
N PRO A 124 13.87 -9.50 5.05
CA PRO A 124 14.57 -9.47 3.76
C PRO A 124 14.05 -8.40 2.77
N LEU A 125 13.05 -7.59 3.14
CA LEU A 125 12.44 -6.60 2.25
C LEU A 125 13.12 -5.23 2.29
N SER A 126 13.12 -4.58 1.13
CA SER A 126 13.48 -3.18 0.94
C SER A 126 12.35 -2.51 0.18
N THR A 127 11.65 -1.58 0.84
CA THR A 127 10.47 -0.89 0.31
C THR A 127 10.81 0.55 0.00
N THR A 128 10.70 0.93 -1.27
CA THR A 128 10.85 2.31 -1.73
C THR A 128 9.48 2.97 -1.80
N PHE A 129 9.30 4.05 -1.07
CA PHE A 129 8.10 4.88 -1.07
C PHE A 129 8.29 6.02 -2.06
N VAL A 130 7.40 6.09 -3.05
CA VAL A 130 7.52 6.97 -4.21
C VAL A 130 6.30 7.89 -4.29
N PRO A 131 6.39 9.12 -3.75
CA PRO A 131 5.33 10.10 -3.93
C PRO A 131 5.29 10.56 -5.39
N VAL A 132 4.11 10.52 -6.00
CA VAL A 132 3.86 10.96 -7.38
C VAL A 132 2.83 12.08 -7.39
N PRO A 133 2.97 13.10 -8.24
CA PRO A 133 2.05 14.23 -8.27
C PRO A 133 0.67 13.85 -8.81
N ASP A 134 0.61 12.87 -9.70
CA ASP A 134 -0.59 12.41 -10.40
C ASP A 134 -0.43 10.98 -10.96
N GLU A 135 -1.54 10.43 -11.48
CA GLU A 135 -1.63 9.07 -12.03
C GLU A 135 -0.84 8.90 -13.33
N VAL A 136 -0.68 9.97 -14.12
CA VAL A 136 0.10 9.96 -15.36
C VAL A 136 1.57 9.74 -15.02
N SER A 137 2.08 10.51 -14.06
CA SER A 137 3.43 10.37 -13.52
C SER A 137 3.64 9.00 -12.89
N ALA A 138 2.62 8.45 -12.21
CA ALA A 138 2.69 7.11 -11.64
C ALA A 138 2.96 6.04 -12.70
N ALA A 139 2.30 6.09 -13.85
CA ALA A 139 2.52 5.12 -14.93
C ALA A 139 3.94 5.19 -15.51
N PHE A 140 4.47 6.41 -15.72
CA PHE A 140 5.86 6.59 -16.18
C PHE A 140 6.87 6.05 -15.16
N VAL A 141 6.70 6.40 -13.89
CA VAL A 141 7.58 5.94 -12.82
C VAL A 141 7.50 4.42 -12.64
N ALA A 142 6.31 3.83 -12.72
CA ALA A 142 6.15 2.38 -12.62
C ALA A 142 6.84 1.61 -13.75
N ARG A 143 6.79 2.13 -14.99
CA ARG A 143 7.55 1.57 -16.13
C ARG A 143 9.04 1.52 -15.82
N ASP A 144 9.61 2.63 -15.35
CA ASP A 144 11.04 2.75 -15.09
C ASP A 144 11.46 1.85 -13.92
N LEU A 145 10.69 1.85 -12.83
CA LEU A 145 10.90 0.97 -11.68
C LEU A 145 10.87 -0.52 -12.06
N ALA A 146 9.92 -0.93 -12.91
CA ALA A 146 9.84 -2.31 -13.39
C ALA A 146 11.03 -2.69 -14.29
N ALA A 147 11.61 -1.73 -15.03
CA ALA A 147 12.83 -1.95 -15.80
C ALA A 147 14.07 -2.03 -14.90
N ASP A 148 14.08 -1.26 -13.80
CA ASP A 148 15.19 -1.19 -12.84
C ASP A 148 15.19 -2.34 -11.81
N GLY A 149 14.29 -3.31 -11.94
CA GLY A 149 14.28 -4.53 -11.13
C GLY A 149 13.49 -4.45 -9.82
N ILE A 150 12.61 -3.45 -9.65
CA ILE A 150 11.51 -3.57 -8.68
C ILE A 150 10.73 -4.84 -9.03
N GLY A 151 10.38 -5.65 -8.03
CA GLY A 151 9.66 -6.90 -8.24
C GLY A 151 8.20 -6.89 -7.84
N LEU A 152 7.72 -5.80 -7.22
CA LEU A 152 6.32 -5.58 -6.86
C LEU A 152 6.03 -4.09 -6.71
N ILE A 153 4.91 -3.65 -7.26
CA ILE A 153 4.42 -2.26 -7.16
C ILE A 153 3.06 -2.26 -6.47
N GLU A 154 2.84 -1.36 -5.53
CA GLU A 154 1.53 -1.14 -4.93
C GLU A 154 1.12 0.33 -4.98
N LEU A 155 -0.18 0.55 -5.22
CA LEU A 155 -0.78 1.86 -5.45
C LEU A 155 -1.65 2.30 -4.29
N TYR A 156 -1.32 3.48 -3.74
CA TYR A 156 -1.97 4.07 -2.58
C TYR A 156 -2.41 5.51 -2.82
N GLY A 157 -3.22 6.04 -1.91
CA GLY A 157 -3.58 7.44 -1.92
C GLY A 157 -4.77 7.75 -2.82
N GLY A 158 -5.51 6.75 -3.28
CA GLY A 158 -6.78 6.92 -3.99
C GLY A 158 -6.67 6.97 -5.51
N PHE A 159 -5.85 6.10 -6.10
CA PHE A 159 -5.87 5.85 -7.54
C PHE A 159 -7.28 5.50 -8.02
N THR A 160 -7.68 6.09 -9.15
CA THR A 160 -8.86 5.71 -9.90
C THR A 160 -8.63 4.39 -10.61
N SER A 161 -9.72 3.73 -11.04
CA SER A 161 -9.60 2.51 -11.86
C SER A 161 -8.84 2.76 -13.16
N ALA A 162 -8.99 3.95 -13.76
CA ALA A 162 -8.29 4.33 -14.98
C ALA A 162 -6.79 4.56 -14.72
N GLY A 163 -6.42 5.23 -13.63
CA GLY A 163 -5.03 5.42 -13.24
C GLY A 163 -4.34 4.10 -12.88
N ALA A 164 -5.01 3.23 -12.14
CA ALA A 164 -4.51 1.90 -11.85
C ALA A 164 -4.29 1.07 -13.13
N ALA A 165 -5.25 1.09 -14.06
CA ALA A 165 -5.11 0.43 -15.37
C ALA A 165 -3.90 0.97 -16.15
N ALA A 166 -3.71 2.29 -16.19
CA ALA A 166 -2.56 2.89 -16.87
C ALA A 166 -1.21 2.42 -16.28
N VAL A 167 -1.12 2.25 -14.96
CA VAL A 167 0.07 1.68 -14.31
C VAL A 167 0.25 0.19 -14.65
N ILE A 168 -0.82 -0.59 -14.60
CA ILE A 168 -0.82 -2.02 -14.95
C ILE A 168 -0.31 -2.22 -16.39
N ASP A 169 -0.81 -1.42 -17.33
CA ASP A 169 -0.39 -1.47 -18.72
C ASP A 169 1.08 -1.04 -18.90
N ALA A 170 1.51 -0.02 -18.16
CA ALA A 170 2.87 0.52 -18.24
C ALA A 170 3.95 -0.48 -17.81
N VAL A 171 3.64 -1.38 -16.86
CA VAL A 171 4.60 -2.41 -16.41
C VAL A 171 4.65 -3.63 -17.32
N GLN A 172 3.71 -3.77 -18.27
CA GLN A 172 3.69 -4.83 -19.29
C GLN A 172 3.82 -6.25 -18.69
N GLY A 173 3.19 -6.50 -17.53
CA GLY A 173 3.22 -7.79 -16.85
C GLY A 173 4.58 -8.20 -16.26
N ARG A 174 5.59 -7.31 -16.24
CA ARG A 174 6.91 -7.60 -15.67
C ARG A 174 6.87 -7.75 -14.15
N VAL A 175 6.02 -6.98 -13.49
CA VAL A 175 5.86 -6.94 -12.02
C VAL A 175 4.37 -6.98 -11.68
N PRO A 176 3.98 -7.55 -10.54
CA PRO A 176 2.61 -7.46 -10.07
C PRO A 176 2.30 -6.04 -9.61
N VAL A 177 1.08 -5.57 -9.86
CA VAL A 177 0.59 -4.28 -9.42
C VAL A 177 -0.60 -4.48 -8.50
N GLY A 178 -0.44 -4.10 -7.23
CA GLY A 178 -1.49 -4.14 -6.22
C GLY A 178 -2.18 -2.80 -6.08
N VAL A 179 -3.50 -2.80 -5.88
CA VAL A 179 -4.32 -1.59 -5.74
C VAL A 179 -5.14 -1.64 -4.46
N GLY A 180 -5.09 -0.58 -3.65
CA GLY A 180 -5.97 -0.43 -2.49
C GLY A 180 -7.44 -0.49 -2.89
N SER A 181 -8.17 -1.51 -2.40
CA SER A 181 -9.52 -1.83 -2.87
C SER A 181 -10.54 -1.98 -1.74
N PHE A 182 -11.80 -1.65 -2.06
CA PHE A 182 -12.99 -1.83 -1.21
C PHE A 182 -13.97 -2.88 -1.77
N THR A 183 -13.61 -3.60 -2.84
CA THR A 183 -14.59 -4.36 -3.67
C THR A 183 -15.38 -5.41 -2.89
N LEU A 184 -14.80 -5.99 -1.84
CA LEU A 184 -15.48 -6.97 -0.97
C LEU A 184 -16.68 -6.37 -0.18
N GLU A 185 -16.84 -5.04 -0.16
CA GLU A 185 -17.91 -4.31 0.53
C GLU A 185 -18.67 -3.33 -0.39
N ALA A 186 -18.55 -3.50 -1.72
CA ALA A 186 -19.03 -2.53 -2.70
C ALA A 186 -20.54 -2.18 -2.62
N THR A 187 -21.35 -3.05 -2.02
CA THR A 187 -22.81 -2.91 -1.92
C THR A 187 -23.29 -2.45 -0.55
N LEU A 188 -22.39 -2.25 0.42
CA LEU A 188 -22.78 -1.67 1.70
C LEU A 188 -23.08 -0.19 1.46
N SER A 189 -24.37 0.19 1.54
CA SER A 189 -24.73 1.59 1.66
C SER A 189 -23.95 2.18 2.84
N LYS A 190 -23.50 3.44 2.73
CA LYS A 190 -23.03 4.17 3.91
C LYS A 190 -24.21 4.18 4.89
N GLY A 191 -24.17 3.28 5.87
CA GLY A 191 -25.22 3.14 6.86
C GLY A 191 -25.39 4.49 7.54
N THR A 192 -26.54 5.09 7.34
CA THR A 192 -27.13 6.03 8.29
C THR A 192 -27.36 5.27 9.59
N ALA A 193 -26.46 5.46 10.54
CA ALA A 193 -26.64 5.13 11.95
C ALA A 193 -25.97 6.22 12.78
#